data_AF-X1G0I7-F1
#
_entry.id   AF-X1G0I7-F1
#
_cell.length_a   1.000
_cell.length_b   1.000
_cell.length_c   1.000
_cell.angle_alpha   90.00
_cell.angle_beta   90.00
_cell.angle_gamma   90.00
#
_symmetry.space_group_name_H-M   'P 1'
#
loop_
_entity.id
_entity.type
_entity.pdbx_description
1 polymer ?
#
loop_
_entity_poly.entity_id
_entity_poly.type
_entity_poly.pdbx_seq_one_letter_code
_entity_poly.pdbx_strand_id
1 'polypeptide(L)'
;MPKSKQLDTLLELKENPSLSQRSLAHKLNISLGLTNSILQNLIHRGLIKAKKMTGRKILYLITPKGMVQATNFIYDRVRETQHYYQYAKDLLTTHFTNLYDKGVRKAVIHGTSQLAEITYLSLLDSPLELHSILTDDPASSKR
;
A
#
# COMPACT_ATOMS: atom_id res chain seq x y z
N MET A 1 -12.19 2.94 -11.19
CA MET A 1 -11.34 3.89 -10.44
C MET A 1 -10.55 3.12 -9.39
N PRO A 2 -9.26 3.44 -9.15
CA PRO A 2 -8.49 2.71 -8.15
C PRO A 2 -9.08 2.94 -6.75
N LYS A 3 -9.60 1.86 -6.12
CA LYS A 3 -10.15 1.89 -4.76
C LYS A 3 -9.16 2.50 -3.76
N SER A 4 -7.86 2.31 -4.00
CA SER A 4 -6.78 2.81 -3.17
C SER A 4 -6.88 4.33 -2.91
N LYS A 5 -7.06 5.15 -3.95
CA LYS A 5 -7.13 6.62 -3.79
C LYS A 5 -8.43 7.10 -3.12
N GLN A 6 -9.51 6.32 -3.20
CA GLN A 6 -10.74 6.61 -2.47
C GLN A 6 -10.55 6.38 -0.96
N LEU A 7 -9.88 5.30 -0.57
CA LEU A 7 -9.50 5.05 0.82
C LEU A 7 -8.58 6.16 1.33
N ASP A 8 -7.51 6.47 0.59
CA ASP A 8 -6.55 7.50 1.02
C ASP A 8 -7.25 8.86 1.19
N THR A 9 -8.20 9.20 0.30
CA THR A 9 -9.04 10.41 0.45
C THR A 9 -9.86 10.39 1.74
N LEU A 10 -10.52 9.26 2.06
CA LEU A 10 -11.29 9.14 3.29
C LEU A 10 -10.40 9.24 4.53
N LEU A 11 -9.20 8.67 4.52
CA LEU A 11 -8.26 8.78 5.64
C LEU A 11 -7.76 10.22 5.83
N GLU A 12 -7.39 10.91 4.74
CA GLU A 12 -6.96 12.31 4.81
C GLU A 12 -8.06 13.25 5.30
N LEU A 13 -9.30 13.03 4.85
CA LEU A 13 -10.44 13.82 5.30
C LEU A 13 -10.86 13.50 6.73
N LYS A 14 -10.58 12.29 7.23
CA LYS A 14 -10.79 11.92 8.64
C LYS A 14 -9.85 12.72 9.54
N GLU A 15 -8.57 12.80 9.16
CA GLU A 15 -7.54 13.55 9.87
C GLU A 15 -7.75 15.06 9.77
N ASN A 16 -8.08 15.57 8.58
CA ASN A 16 -8.34 16.99 8.37
C ASN A 16 -9.54 17.23 7.43
N PRO A 17 -10.75 17.42 7.99
CA PRO A 17 -11.96 17.70 7.22
C PRO A 17 -11.93 19.01 6.42
N SER A 18 -11.01 19.92 6.72
CA SER A 18 -10.93 21.26 6.12
C SER A 18 -9.96 21.37 4.94
N LEU A 19 -9.39 20.23 4.49
CA LEU A 19 -8.49 20.22 3.35
C LEU A 19 -9.16 20.80 2.10
N SER A 20 -8.46 21.74 1.47
CA SER A 20 -8.83 22.20 0.13
C SER A 20 -8.61 21.07 -0.88
N GLN A 21 -9.34 21.09 -1.99
CA GLN A 21 -9.15 20.11 -3.07
C GLN A 21 -7.70 20.12 -3.60
N ARG A 22 -7.06 21.29 -3.66
CA ARG A 22 -5.65 21.43 -4.10
C ARG A 22 -4.68 20.83 -3.09
N SER A 23 -4.90 21.07 -1.80
CA SER A 23 -4.08 20.50 -0.73
C SER A 23 -4.21 18.97 -0.69
N LEU A 24 -5.43 18.46 -0.86
CA LEU A 24 -5.70 17.03 -0.95
C LEU A 24 -5.02 16.39 -2.18
N ALA A 25 -5.11 17.05 -3.34
CA ALA A 25 -4.45 16.60 -4.57
C ALA A 25 -2.92 16.48 -4.38
N HIS A 26 -2.29 17.49 -3.77
CA HIS A 26 -0.86 17.51 -3.48
C HIS A 26 -0.46 16.38 -2.53
N LYS A 27 -1.20 16.22 -1.41
CA LYS A 27 -0.94 15.14 -0.44
C LYS A 27 -1.04 13.74 -1.06
N LEU A 28 -2.07 13.53 -1.87
CA LEU A 28 -2.32 12.23 -2.50
C LEU A 28 -1.48 11.97 -3.76
N ASN A 29 -0.66 12.95 -4.18
CA ASN A 29 0.11 12.96 -5.42
C ASN A 29 -0.76 12.60 -6.65
N ILE A 30 -1.87 13.30 -6.82
CA ILE A 30 -2.80 13.14 -7.95
C ILE A 30 -3.23 14.49 -8.51
N SER A 31 -3.81 14.48 -9.72
CA SER A 31 -4.32 15.71 -10.33
C SER A 31 -5.52 16.30 -9.59
N LEU A 32 -5.70 17.62 -9.70
CA LEU A 32 -6.87 18.31 -9.14
C LEU A 32 -8.19 17.78 -9.73
N GLY A 33 -8.19 17.47 -11.03
CA GLY A 33 -9.36 16.90 -11.72
C GLY A 33 -9.75 15.53 -11.16
N LEU A 34 -8.77 14.64 -10.94
CA LEU A 34 -9.02 13.33 -10.33
C LEU A 34 -9.50 13.48 -8.88
N THR A 35 -8.91 14.41 -8.13
CA THR A 35 -9.33 14.72 -6.75
C THR A 35 -10.79 15.16 -6.71
N ASN A 36 -11.18 16.10 -7.57
CA ASN A 36 -12.57 16.55 -7.65
C ASN A 36 -13.51 15.40 -8.04
N SER A 37 -13.14 14.58 -9.02
CA SER A 37 -13.92 13.41 -9.42
C SER A 37 -14.13 12.41 -8.28
N ILE A 38 -13.07 12.12 -7.51
CA ILE A 38 -13.16 11.26 -6.32
C ILE A 38 -14.09 11.87 -5.27
N LEU A 39 -13.91 13.15 -4.93
CA LEU A 39 -14.76 13.83 -3.95
C LEU A 39 -16.24 13.81 -4.37
N GLN A 40 -16.54 14.15 -5.62
CA GLN A 40 -17.91 14.11 -6.14
C GLN A 40 -18.48 12.69 -6.09
N ASN A 41 -17.70 11.66 -6.42
CA ASN A 41 -18.13 10.27 -6.31
C ASN A 41 -18.45 9.88 -4.85
N LEU A 42 -17.59 10.26 -3.90
CA LEU A 42 -17.79 9.98 -2.48
C LEU A 42 -19.02 10.72 -1.92
N ILE A 43 -19.24 11.98 -2.35
CA ILE A 43 -20.44 12.76 -2.00
C ILE A 43 -21.69 12.10 -2.56
N HIS A 44 -21.69 11.78 -3.86
CA HIS A 44 -22.83 11.17 -4.54
C HIS A 44 -23.24 9.83 -3.92
N ARG A 45 -22.25 9.03 -3.48
CA ARG A 45 -22.48 7.75 -2.79
C ARG A 45 -22.92 7.91 -1.32
N GLY A 46 -22.94 9.14 -0.79
CA GLY A 46 -23.29 9.47 0.58
C GLY A 46 -22.22 9.08 1.60
N LEU A 47 -20.97 8.89 1.17
CA LEU A 47 -19.85 8.50 2.03
C LEU A 47 -19.25 9.72 2.75
N ILE A 48 -19.32 10.89 2.11
CA ILE A 48 -18.94 12.17 2.71
C ILE A 48 -20.04 13.21 2.48
N LYS A 49 -20.12 14.21 3.36
CA LYS A 49 -20.97 15.40 3.20
C LYS A 49 -20.08 16.63 3.08
N ALA A 50 -20.29 17.43 2.04
CA ALA A 50 -19.66 18.74 1.91
C ALA A 50 -20.53 19.81 2.57
N LYS A 51 -19.98 20.52 3.56
CA LYS A 51 -20.63 21.65 4.24
C LYS A 51 -19.88 22.94 3.91
N LYS A 52 -20.57 23.91 3.34
CA LYS A 52 -20.01 25.25 3.13
C LYS A 52 -19.90 25.97 4.47
N MET A 53 -18.72 26.53 4.73
CA MET A 53 -18.44 27.39 5.88
C MET A 53 -18.43 28.86 5.45
N THR A 54 -18.14 29.77 6.38
CA THR A 54 -17.98 31.19 6.08
C THR A 54 -16.92 31.41 4.99
N GLY A 55 -17.25 32.23 4.00
CA GLY A 55 -16.39 32.50 2.85
C GLY A 55 -16.35 31.35 1.83
N ARG A 56 -15.13 31.01 1.36
CA ARG A 56 -14.88 29.95 0.34
C ARG A 56 -14.48 28.59 0.94
N LYS A 57 -14.53 28.45 2.27
CA LYS A 57 -14.11 27.22 2.95
C LYS A 57 -15.20 26.14 2.87
N ILE A 58 -14.80 24.90 2.62
CA ILE A 58 -15.67 23.72 2.59
C ILE A 58 -15.12 22.72 3.60
N LEU A 59 -16.00 22.13 4.42
CA LEU A 59 -15.70 20.99 5.27
C LEU A 59 -16.25 19.71 4.63
N TYR A 60 -15.42 18.69 4.54
CA TYR A 60 -15.82 17.36 4.11
C TYR A 60 -15.92 16.44 5.33
N LEU A 61 -17.15 16.12 5.74
CA LEU A 61 -17.41 15.29 6.90
C LEU A 61 -17.72 13.86 6.46
N ILE A 62 -17.02 12.89 7.03
CA ILE A 62 -17.28 11.46 6.76
C ILE A 62 -18.57 11.04 7.44
N THR A 63 -19.45 10.36 6.72
CA THR A 63 -20.69 9.83 7.27
C THR A 63 -20.45 8.48 7.95
N PRO A 64 -21.37 7.98 8.80
CA PRO A 64 -21.29 6.61 9.31
C PRO A 64 -21.16 5.55 8.19
N LYS A 65 -21.88 5.74 7.08
CA LYS A 65 -21.75 4.91 5.86
C LYS A 65 -20.35 5.00 5.26
N GLY A 66 -19.76 6.20 5.24
CA GLY A 66 -18.39 6.44 4.80
C GLY A 66 -17.34 5.72 5.65
N MET A 67 -17.52 5.69 6.97
CA MET A 67 -16.63 4.95 7.88
C MET A 67 -16.66 3.45 7.61
N VAL A 68 -17.87 2.86 7.50
CA VAL A 68 -18.02 1.43 7.13
C VAL A 68 -17.35 1.13 5.79
N GLN A 69 -17.54 2.01 4.80
CA GLN A 69 -16.92 1.83 3.49
C GLN A 69 -15.40 1.96 3.53
N ALA A 70 -14.85 2.85 4.36
CA ALA A 70 -13.40 2.95 4.56
C ALA A 70 -12.84 1.65 5.13
N THR A 71 -13.51 1.05 6.13
CA THR A 71 -13.15 -0.27 6.67
C THR A 71 -13.16 -1.34 5.58
N ASN A 72 -14.19 -1.37 4.73
CA ASN A 72 -14.25 -2.31 3.61
C ASN A 72 -13.09 -2.12 2.62
N PHE A 73 -12.70 -0.88 2.32
CA PHE A 73 -11.55 -0.62 1.47
C PHE A 73 -10.22 -1.02 2.11
N ILE A 74 -10.08 -0.85 3.43
CA ILE A 74 -8.89 -1.33 4.17
C ILE A 74 -8.82 -2.85 4.09
N TYR A 75 -9.94 -3.53 4.30
CA TYR A 75 -10.02 -4.99 4.19
C TYR A 75 -9.65 -5.47 2.78
N ASP A 76 -10.20 -4.84 1.74
CA ASP A 76 -9.84 -5.13 0.34
C ASP A 76 -8.32 -4.96 0.11
N ARG A 77 -7.73 -3.85 0.58
CA ARG A 77 -6.29 -3.57 0.45
C ARG A 77 -5.46 -4.64 1.13
N VAL A 78 -5.77 -5.00 2.37
CA VAL A 78 -5.05 -6.03 3.12
C VAL A 78 -5.14 -7.38 2.42
N ARG A 79 -6.32 -7.75 1.93
CA ARG A 79 -6.53 -8.98 1.17
C ARG A 79 -5.70 -8.99 -0.11
N GLU A 80 -5.68 -7.90 -0.87
CA GLU A 80 -4.85 -7.76 -2.07
C GLU A 80 -3.36 -7.92 -1.72
N THR A 81 -2.87 -7.21 -0.69
CA THR A 81 -1.48 -7.33 -0.23
C THR A 81 -1.12 -8.76 0.20
N GLN A 82 -2.02 -9.46 0.91
CA GLN A 82 -1.81 -10.85 1.30
C GLN A 82 -1.72 -11.78 0.08
N HIS A 83 -2.58 -11.59 -0.93
CA HIS A 83 -2.50 -12.35 -2.17
C HIS A 83 -1.18 -12.10 -2.92
N TYR A 84 -0.73 -10.84 -3.00
CA TYR A 84 0.57 -10.52 -3.62
C TYR A 84 1.74 -11.15 -2.87
N TYR A 85 1.71 -11.11 -1.54
CA TYR A 85 2.72 -11.74 -0.71
C TYR A 85 2.80 -13.25 -0.98
N GLN A 86 1.66 -13.94 -0.94
CA GLN A 86 1.62 -15.38 -1.19
C GLN A 86 2.08 -15.73 -2.60
N TYR A 87 1.62 -14.98 -3.60
CA TYR A 87 2.03 -15.17 -4.99
C TYR A 87 3.55 -14.99 -5.18
N ALA A 88 4.13 -13.92 -4.62
CA ALA A 88 5.56 -13.66 -4.71
C ALA A 88 6.38 -14.76 -4.01
N LYS A 89 5.89 -15.22 -2.85
CA LYS A 89 6.52 -16.32 -2.10
C LYS A 89 6.55 -17.61 -2.92
N ASP A 90 5.40 -18.04 -3.44
CA ASP A 90 5.28 -19.28 -4.23
C ASP A 90 6.14 -19.21 -5.50
N LEU A 91 6.16 -18.05 -6.17
CA LEU A 91 6.99 -17.81 -7.36
C LEU A 91 8.49 -17.93 -7.04
N LEU A 92 8.94 -17.30 -5.96
CA LEU A 92 10.35 -17.33 -5.55
C LEU A 92 10.76 -18.72 -5.10
N THR A 93 9.98 -19.41 -4.27
CA THR A 93 10.26 -20.79 -3.86
C THR A 93 10.36 -21.72 -5.06
N THR A 94 9.45 -21.61 -6.03
CA THR A 94 9.52 -22.38 -7.29
C THR A 94 10.80 -22.06 -8.07
N HIS A 95 11.17 -20.78 -8.15
CA HIS A 95 12.40 -20.37 -8.83
C HIS A 95 13.66 -20.92 -8.14
N PHE A 96 13.69 -20.90 -6.82
CA PHE A 96 14.76 -21.42 -5.98
C PHE A 96 14.93 -22.93 -6.12
N THR A 97 13.85 -23.70 -6.09
CA THR A 97 13.91 -25.15 -6.36
C THR A 97 14.50 -25.43 -7.75
N ASN A 98 14.06 -24.69 -8.78
CA ASN A 98 14.61 -24.84 -10.14
C ASN A 98 16.11 -24.49 -10.23
N LEU A 99 16.59 -23.52 -9.45
CA LEU A 99 18.02 -23.19 -9.38
C LEU A 99 18.80 -24.29 -8.65
N TYR A 100 18.21 -24.86 -7.60
CA TYR A 100 18.81 -25.98 -6.88
C TYR A 100 18.98 -27.21 -7.77
N ASP A 101 17.98 -27.54 -8.59
CA ASP A 101 18.04 -28.65 -9.54
C ASP A 101 19.12 -28.43 -10.61
N LYS A 102 19.48 -27.17 -10.88
CA LYS A 102 20.59 -26.78 -11.77
C LYS A 102 21.97 -26.76 -11.08
N GLY A 103 22.05 -27.20 -9.83
CA GLY A 103 23.30 -27.29 -9.07
C GLY A 103 23.64 -26.08 -8.20
N VAL A 104 22.79 -25.05 -8.15
CA VAL A 104 22.99 -23.93 -7.22
C VAL A 104 22.74 -24.41 -5.80
N ARG A 105 23.59 -24.02 -4.84
CA ARG A 105 23.46 -24.46 -3.43
C ARG A 105 23.36 -23.32 -2.44
N LYS A 106 23.84 -22.14 -2.81
CA LYS A 106 23.90 -20.98 -1.92
C LYS A 106 23.31 -19.76 -2.61
N ALA A 107 22.58 -18.96 -1.84
CA ALA A 107 22.03 -17.69 -2.28
C ALA A 107 22.50 -16.54 -1.37
N VAL A 108 22.64 -15.37 -1.96
CA VAL A 108 22.88 -14.11 -1.23
C VAL A 108 21.70 -13.20 -1.54
N ILE A 109 21.12 -12.58 -0.51
CA ILE A 109 20.04 -11.60 -0.66
C ILE A 109 20.65 -10.21 -0.55
N HIS A 110 20.29 -9.31 -1.47
CA HIS A 110 20.72 -7.91 -1.42
C HIS A 110 19.54 -7.00 -1.10
N GLY A 111 19.75 -6.13 -0.11
CA GLY A 111 18.77 -5.17 0.42
C GLY A 111 17.96 -5.68 1.61
N THR A 112 17.23 -4.75 2.22
CA THR A 112 16.36 -4.95 3.40
C THR A 112 14.91 -4.54 3.11
N SER A 113 14.53 -4.52 1.83
CA SER A 113 13.16 -4.19 1.40
C SER A 113 12.16 -5.29 1.77
N GLN A 114 10.87 -4.99 1.66
CA GLN A 114 9.81 -6.00 1.82
C GLN A 114 9.96 -7.17 0.85
N LEU A 115 10.49 -6.94 -0.36
CA LEU A 115 10.79 -8.03 -1.28
C LEU A 115 11.96 -8.89 -0.79
N ALA A 116 12.97 -8.29 -0.14
CA ALA A 116 14.07 -9.03 0.46
C ALA A 116 13.58 -9.93 1.61
N GLU A 117 12.62 -9.45 2.40
CA GLU A 117 11.95 -10.27 3.43
C GLU A 117 11.19 -11.46 2.82
N ILE A 118 10.35 -11.22 1.79
CA ILE A 118 9.65 -12.31 1.08
C ILE A 118 10.67 -13.30 0.48
N THR A 119 11.75 -12.79 -0.11
CA THR A 119 12.85 -13.60 -0.67
C THR A 119 13.49 -14.48 0.39
N TYR A 120 13.79 -13.92 1.57
CA TYR A 120 14.34 -14.67 2.70
C TYR A 120 13.40 -15.80 3.13
N LEU A 121 12.13 -15.49 3.33
CA LEU A 121 11.13 -16.47 3.75
C LEU A 121 10.90 -17.55 2.67
N SER A 122 10.97 -17.19 1.40
CA SER A 122 10.85 -18.14 0.28
C SER A 122 12.08 -19.06 0.17
N LEU A 123 13.25 -18.54 0.53
CA LEU A 123 14.51 -19.28 0.54
C LEU A 123 14.53 -20.31 1.67
N LEU A 124 14.01 -19.96 2.85
CA LEU A 124 13.85 -20.89 3.97
C LEU A 124 12.96 -22.09 3.64
N ASP A 125 11.98 -21.89 2.75
CA ASP A 125 11.09 -22.95 2.27
C ASP A 125 11.65 -23.69 1.04
N SER A 126 12.92 -23.46 0.69
CA SER A 126 13.62 -24.07 -0.43
C SER A 126 14.87 -24.83 0.03
N PRO A 127 15.44 -25.72 -0.80
CA PRO A 127 16.68 -26.44 -0.47
C PRO A 127 17.95 -25.59 -0.63
N LEU A 128 17.85 -24.32 -1.05
CA LEU A 128 19.00 -23.41 -1.16
C LEU A 128 19.40 -22.87 0.21
N GLU A 129 20.70 -22.86 0.50
CA GLU A 129 21.24 -22.30 1.73
C GLU A 129 21.40 -20.78 1.60
N LEU A 130 20.94 -20.03 2.60
CA LEU A 130 21.30 -18.62 2.73
C LEU A 130 22.77 -18.49 3.14
N HIS A 131 23.57 -17.83 2.31
CA HIS A 131 24.95 -17.51 2.66
C HIS A 131 25.05 -16.20 3.45
N SER A 132 24.44 -15.12 2.94
CA SER A 132 24.45 -13.81 3.59
C SER A 132 23.35 -12.89 3.08
N ILE A 133 23.03 -11.86 3.87
CA ILE A 133 22.20 -10.73 3.45
C ILE A 133 23.10 -9.51 3.39
N LEU A 134 23.21 -8.89 2.22
CA LEU A 134 23.98 -7.68 1.98
C LEU A 134 23.04 -6.48 2.02
N THR A 135 23.50 -5.36 2.57
CA THR A 135 22.78 -4.08 2.48
C THR A 135 23.79 -2.97 2.18
N ASP A 136 23.34 -1.99 1.41
CA ASP A 136 24.13 -0.80 1.10
C ASP A 136 24.07 0.23 2.25
N ASP A 137 23.27 -0.04 3.29
CA ASP A 137 23.18 0.80 4.49
C ASP A 137 24.41 0.58 5.40
N PRO A 138 25.19 1.62 5.71
CA PRO A 138 26.39 1.51 6.55
C PRO A 138 26.11 1.13 8.01
N ALA A 139 24.84 0.99 8.42
CA ALA A 139 24.42 0.77 9.80
C ALA A 139 24.43 -0.71 10.25
N SER A 140 24.52 -1.70 9.35
CA SER A 140 24.45 -3.13 9.74
C SER A 140 25.79 -3.88 9.71
N SER A 141 26.90 -3.19 9.51
CA SER A 141 28.27 -3.76 9.61
C SER A 141 28.71 -3.91 11.07
N LYS A 142 27.91 -4.61 11.89
CA LYS A 142 28.34 -5.14 13.20
C LYS A 142 27.51 -6.36 13.58
N ARG A 143 27.96 -7.54 13.18
CA ARG A 143 28.20 -8.71 14.06
C ARG A 143 28.73 -9.88 13.25
#